data_AF-A0A067M841-F1
#
_entry.id   AF-A0A067M841-F1
#
_cell.length_a   1.000
_cell.length_b   1.000
_cell.length_c   1.000
_cell.angle_alpha   90.00
_cell.angle_beta   90.00
_cell.angle_gamma   90.00
#
_symmetry.space_group_name_H-M   'P 1'
#
loop_
_entity.id
_entity.type
_entity.pdbx_description
1 polymer ?
#
loop_
_entity_poly.entity_id
_entity_poly.type
_entity_poly.pdbx_seq_one_letter_code
_entity_poly.pdbx_strand_id
1 'polypeptide(L)'
;MQCLYLLHDGKPRLSHTLYPTLGKLVNVARVMGLNVDPDEHNKHSLFDAEMRRRAWWDLYYYDLFISDLLGQDPTIHDASHTTRLPADVDEDNFNPSSSVLPPPREYSNFAYFAQKCKLAQLIKSMKKRTFREAGSSEPSLEAAMAFETEIATWLSELPATFKYKSEGSADLLNSPHALIAQRCELVTLANALVLKLYTPFLKKS
;
A
#
# COMPACT_ATOMS: atom_id res chain seq x y z
N MET A 1 0.72 -8.42 14.03
CA MET A 1 -0.45 -9.28 13.69
C MET A 1 -1.61 -9.07 14.69
N GLN A 2 -1.96 -7.81 15.00
CA GLN A 2 -3.05 -7.48 15.96
C GLN A 2 -4.19 -6.70 15.27
N CYS A 3 -4.07 -6.46 13.97
CA CYS A 3 -5.03 -5.68 13.19
C CYS A 3 -6.17 -6.53 12.59
N LEU A 4 -6.18 -7.85 12.82
CA LEU A 4 -7.14 -8.77 12.19
C LEU A 4 -8.28 -9.27 13.08
N TYR A 5 -8.34 -8.89 14.36
CA TYR A 5 -9.39 -9.41 15.25
C TYR A 5 -10.32 -8.30 15.72
N LEU A 6 -11.42 -8.13 14.97
CA LEU A 6 -12.82 -8.13 15.46
C LEU A 6 -13.74 -7.63 14.35
N LEU A 7 -14.00 -8.50 13.35
CA LEU A 7 -15.15 -8.37 12.44
C LEU A 7 -16.41 -8.87 13.15
N HIS A 8 -16.91 -8.13 14.14
CA HIS A 8 -18.30 -8.25 14.56
C HIS A 8 -19.06 -7.11 13.88
N ASP A 9 -20.07 -7.45 13.08
CA ASP A 9 -20.90 -6.53 12.27
C ASP A 9 -20.22 -5.89 11.04
N GLY A 10 -19.11 -6.47 10.54
CA GLY A 10 -18.45 -6.00 9.31
C GLY A 10 -17.79 -4.62 9.40
N LYS A 11 -17.72 -4.02 10.59
CA LYS A 11 -17.03 -2.75 10.83
C LYS A 11 -15.66 -3.00 11.47
N PRO A 12 -14.56 -2.52 10.88
CA PRO A 12 -13.24 -2.65 11.48
C PRO A 12 -13.20 -1.84 12.79
N ARG A 13 -13.01 -2.52 13.92
CA ARG A 13 -12.81 -1.86 15.22
C ARG A 13 -11.33 -1.57 15.40
N LEU A 14 -10.93 -0.35 15.08
CA LEU A 14 -9.59 0.13 15.37
C LEU A 14 -9.55 0.72 16.79
N SER A 15 -8.45 0.47 17.50
CA SER A 15 -8.23 1.13 18.79
C SER A 15 -8.20 2.66 18.57
N HIS A 16 -8.91 3.41 19.43
CA HIS A 16 -8.89 4.88 19.39
C HIS A 16 -7.48 5.46 19.54
N THR A 17 -6.55 4.70 20.15
CA THR A 17 -5.15 5.09 20.30
C THR A 17 -4.32 4.91 19.02
N LEU A 18 -4.79 4.14 18.04
CA LEU A 18 -4.01 3.77 16.87
C LEU A 18 -3.69 4.99 15.99
N TYR A 19 -4.69 5.78 15.64
CA TYR A 19 -4.52 6.93 14.75
C TYR A 19 -3.59 8.02 15.35
N PRO A 20 -3.75 8.44 16.61
CA PRO A 20 -2.78 9.35 17.25
C PRO A 20 -1.37 8.75 17.36
N THR A 21 -1.24 7.44 17.58
CA THR A 21 0.06 6.77 17.66
C THR A 21 0.75 6.76 16.31
N LEU A 22 0.00 6.53 15.24
CA LEU A 22 0.51 6.59 13.87
C LEU A 22 1.02 7.99 13.53
N GLY A 23 0.27 9.04 13.85
CA GLY A 23 0.74 10.42 13.67
C GLY A 23 2.04 10.73 14.43
N LYS A 24 2.22 10.17 15.64
CA LYS A 24 3.50 10.25 16.38
C LYS A 24 4.62 9.53 15.64
N LEU A 25 4.38 8.31 15.15
CA LEU A 25 5.37 7.55 14.37
C LEU A 25 5.80 8.31 13.11
N VAL A 26 4.86 8.92 12.39
CA VAL A 26 5.15 9.77 11.23
C VAL A 26 6.08 10.92 11.61
N ASN A 27 5.83 11.60 12.73
CA ASN A 27 6.69 12.69 13.18
C ASN A 27 8.08 12.20 13.60
N VAL A 28 8.19 11.06 14.28
CA VAL A 28 9.49 10.45 14.61
C VAL A 28 10.26 10.12 13.32
N ALA A 29 9.60 9.49 12.35
CA ALA A 29 10.22 9.16 11.06
C ALA A 29 10.73 10.40 10.30
N ARG A 30 9.97 11.51 10.33
CA ARG A 30 10.38 12.80 9.76
C ARG A 30 11.60 13.38 10.48
N VAL A 31 11.63 13.34 11.82
CA VAL A 31 12.80 13.79 12.62
C VAL A 31 14.04 12.95 12.30
N MET A 32 13.87 11.65 12.06
CA MET A 32 14.94 10.76 11.61
C MET A 32 15.32 10.95 10.12
N GLY A 33 14.65 11.86 9.40
CA GLY A 33 14.90 12.14 7.99
C GLY A 33 14.54 11.00 7.04
N LEU A 34 13.59 10.13 7.41
CA LEU A 34 13.15 9.00 6.57
C LEU A 34 12.28 9.46 5.38
N ASN A 35 11.71 10.66 5.46
CA ASN A 35 10.91 11.28 4.41
C ASN A 35 11.76 11.90 3.27
N VAL A 36 13.09 11.86 3.38
CA VAL A 36 14.00 12.38 2.36
C VAL A 36 14.77 11.21 1.76
N ASP A 37 14.86 11.13 0.43
CA ASP A 37 15.57 10.00 -0.21
C ASP A 37 17.05 9.99 0.22
N PRO A 38 17.57 8.84 0.67
CA PRO A 38 18.96 8.74 1.12
C PRO A 38 20.01 9.16 0.07
N ASP A 39 19.70 9.03 -1.23
CA ASP A 39 20.62 9.34 -2.32
C ASP A 39 20.75 10.85 -2.57
N GLU A 40 19.87 11.68 -2.02
CA GLU A 40 20.01 13.14 -2.11
C GLU A 40 21.25 13.66 -1.37
N HIS A 41 21.67 12.94 -0.34
CA HIS A 41 22.79 13.33 0.51
C HIS A 41 23.99 12.37 0.41
N ASN A 42 23.82 11.19 -0.20
CA ASN A 42 24.84 10.14 -0.37
C ASN A 42 25.59 9.80 0.93
N LYS A 43 24.88 9.82 2.08
CA LYS A 43 25.45 9.58 3.42
C LYS A 43 25.31 8.15 3.92
N HIS A 44 24.60 7.30 3.18
CA HIS A 44 24.19 5.98 3.63
C HIS A 44 24.82 4.90 2.76
N SER A 45 25.11 3.75 3.36
CA SER A 45 25.40 2.54 2.59
C SER A 45 24.19 2.18 1.72
N LEU A 46 24.39 1.37 0.68
CA LEU A 46 23.28 0.91 -0.17
C LEU A 46 22.20 0.19 0.67
N PHE A 47 22.64 -0.66 1.60
CA PHE A 47 21.74 -1.38 2.49
C PHE A 47 20.95 -0.43 3.40
N ASP A 48 21.62 0.51 4.07
CA ASP A 48 20.96 1.46 4.96
C ASP A 48 19.98 2.38 4.22
N ALA A 49 20.36 2.83 3.02
CA ALA A 49 19.50 3.62 2.15
C ALA A 49 18.20 2.87 1.87
N GLU A 50 18.32 1.61 1.48
CA GLU A 50 17.16 0.78 1.16
C GLU A 50 16.30 0.47 2.39
N MET A 51 16.90 0.15 3.54
CA MET A 51 16.16 -0.04 4.80
C MET A 51 15.38 1.22 5.21
N ARG A 52 15.95 2.41 4.99
CA ARG A 52 15.26 3.69 5.26
C ARG A 52 14.09 3.91 4.31
N ARG A 53 14.24 3.60 3.00
CA ARG A 53 13.11 3.64 2.04
C ARG A 53 11.99 2.72 2.47
N ARG A 54 12.32 1.48 2.86
CA ARG A 54 11.35 0.47 3.32
C ARG A 54 10.57 0.94 4.55
N ALA A 55 11.28 1.42 5.57
CA ALA A 55 10.66 1.93 6.79
C ALA A 55 9.69 3.09 6.50
N TRP A 56 10.08 4.03 5.62
CA TRP A 56 9.22 5.13 5.22
C TRP A 56 7.96 4.65 4.48
N TRP A 57 8.11 3.76 3.50
CA TRP A 57 6.99 3.28 2.70
C TRP A 57 6.03 2.34 3.44
N ASP A 58 6.53 1.58 4.42
CA ASP A 58 5.64 0.83 5.32
C ASP A 58 4.78 1.79 6.16
N LEU A 59 5.40 2.83 6.72
CA LEU A 59 4.67 3.85 7.47
C LEU A 59 3.69 4.63 6.59
N TYR A 60 4.08 4.94 5.36
CA TYR A 60 3.23 5.56 4.34
C TYR A 60 1.99 4.72 4.05
N TYR A 61 2.16 3.41 3.83
CA TYR A 61 1.06 2.48 3.59
C TYR A 61 0.09 2.46 4.77
N TYR A 62 0.59 2.35 6.00
CA TYR A 62 -0.28 2.30 7.18
C TYR A 62 -1.01 3.62 7.45
N ASP A 63 -0.35 4.77 7.27
CA ASP A 63 -0.98 6.10 7.37
C ASP A 63 -2.15 6.20 6.39
N LEU A 64 -1.93 5.84 5.13
CA LEU A 64 -2.96 5.86 4.12
C LEU A 64 -4.11 4.90 4.44
N PHE A 65 -3.79 3.65 4.79
CA PHE A 65 -4.77 2.59 5.05
C PHE A 65 -5.63 2.88 6.28
N ILE A 66 -5.01 3.26 7.40
CA ILE A 66 -5.72 3.55 8.65
C ILE A 66 -6.58 4.80 8.50
N SER A 67 -6.06 5.87 7.87
CA SER A 67 -6.87 7.06 7.57
C SER A 67 -8.08 6.69 6.70
N ASP A 68 -7.88 5.87 5.67
CA ASP A 68 -8.95 5.42 4.78
C ASP A 68 -10.01 4.58 5.50
N LEU A 69 -9.62 3.70 6.43
CA LEU A 69 -10.57 2.96 7.28
C LEU A 69 -11.37 3.86 8.22
N LEU A 70 -10.78 4.94 8.70
CA LEU A 70 -11.40 5.90 9.62
C LEU A 70 -12.14 7.04 8.90
N GLY A 71 -12.12 7.08 7.56
CA GLY A 71 -12.68 8.18 6.78
C GLY A 71 -11.96 9.52 7.04
N GLN A 72 -10.69 9.47 7.44
CA GLN A 72 -9.83 10.64 7.65
C GLN A 72 -8.87 10.83 6.46
N ASP A 73 -8.26 12.00 6.38
CA ASP A 73 -7.14 12.24 5.48
C ASP A 73 -5.83 11.65 6.06
N PRO A 74 -4.93 11.14 5.21
CA PRO A 74 -3.59 10.71 5.63
C PRO A 74 -2.75 11.88 6.18
N THR A 75 -1.89 11.60 7.16
CA THR A 75 -0.95 12.57 7.74
C THR A 75 0.21 12.90 6.79
N ILE A 76 0.55 12.00 5.88
CA ILE A 76 1.65 12.15 4.93
C ILE A 76 1.14 12.67 3.59
N HIS A 77 1.49 13.91 3.28
CA HIS A 77 1.25 14.52 1.97
C HIS A 77 2.37 14.21 0.98
N ASP A 78 2.03 14.14 -0.31
CA ASP A 78 2.95 13.80 -1.41
C ASP A 78 4.14 14.73 -1.50
N ALA A 79 3.85 16.02 -1.39
CA ALA A 79 4.85 17.07 -1.47
C ALA A 79 5.72 17.16 -0.20
N SER A 80 5.43 16.35 0.83
CA SER A 80 6.16 16.36 2.11
C SER A 80 7.29 15.34 2.18
N HIS A 81 7.52 14.54 1.13
CA HIS A 81 8.59 13.56 1.07
C HIS A 81 9.16 13.42 -0.34
N THR A 82 10.41 12.96 -0.42
CA THR A 82 11.10 12.69 -1.69
C THR A 82 11.54 11.23 -1.81
N THR A 83 11.38 10.45 -0.74
CA THR A 83 11.76 9.03 -0.66
C THR A 83 11.17 8.22 -1.82
N ARG A 84 12.04 7.64 -2.65
CA ARG A 84 11.64 6.84 -3.81
C ARG A 84 11.09 5.49 -3.38
N LEU A 85 10.42 4.81 -4.32
CA LEU A 85 9.92 3.46 -4.08
C LEU A 85 11.09 2.52 -3.71
N PRO A 86 10.87 1.61 -2.75
CA PRO A 86 11.86 0.59 -2.39
C PRO A 86 12.12 -0.36 -3.56
N ALA A 87 13.36 -0.82 -3.71
CA ALA A 87 13.79 -1.66 -4.81
C ALA A 87 13.51 -3.13 -4.54
N ASP A 88 12.91 -3.84 -5.50
CA ASP A 88 12.73 -5.28 -5.42
C ASP A 88 14.08 -5.99 -5.58
N VAL A 89 14.45 -6.81 -4.59
CA VAL A 89 15.76 -7.45 -4.51
C VAL A 89 15.66 -8.85 -3.89
N ASP A 90 16.65 -9.67 -4.18
CA ASP A 90 16.86 -10.95 -3.49
C ASP A 90 17.39 -10.72 -2.06
N GLU A 91 16.51 -10.85 -1.07
CA GLU A 91 16.81 -10.63 0.35
C GLU A 91 17.92 -11.54 0.89
N ASP A 92 18.02 -12.79 0.41
CA ASP A 92 19.05 -13.72 0.91
C ASP A 92 20.46 -13.24 0.52
N ASN A 93 20.54 -12.45 -0.56
CA ASN A 93 21.77 -11.92 -1.10
C ASN A 93 21.94 -10.41 -0.83
N PHE A 94 20.94 -9.74 -0.23
CA PHE A 94 21.00 -8.31 0.09
C PHE A 94 21.31 -8.09 1.57
N ASN A 95 22.53 -7.63 1.86
CA ASN A 95 23.04 -7.51 3.22
C ASN A 95 23.88 -6.22 3.39
N PRO A 96 24.32 -5.88 4.62
CA PRO A 96 25.09 -4.65 4.87
C PRO A 96 26.40 -4.51 4.08
N SER A 97 26.95 -5.60 3.56
CA SER A 97 28.16 -5.59 2.73
C SER A 97 27.87 -5.47 1.22
N SER A 98 26.60 -5.46 0.81
CA SER A 98 26.21 -5.31 -0.59
C SER A 98 26.57 -3.92 -1.13
N SER A 99 27.29 -3.88 -2.24
CA SER A 99 27.61 -2.65 -2.98
C SER A 99 26.70 -2.42 -4.19
N VAL A 100 25.91 -3.43 -4.58
CA VAL A 100 24.94 -3.39 -5.68
C VAL A 100 23.63 -4.03 -5.22
N LEU A 101 22.50 -3.63 -5.83
CA LEU A 101 21.23 -4.28 -5.60
C LEU A 101 21.23 -5.64 -6.32
N PRO A 102 21.06 -6.77 -5.61
CA PRO A 102 20.94 -8.05 -6.28
C PRO A 102 19.63 -8.11 -7.07
N PRO A 103 19.58 -8.86 -8.19
CA PRO A 103 18.37 -8.97 -8.97
C PRO A 103 17.23 -9.58 -8.14
N PRO A 104 15.96 -9.20 -8.41
CA PRO A 104 14.82 -9.81 -7.75
C PRO A 104 14.77 -11.33 -7.96
N ARG A 105 14.27 -12.07 -6.97
CA ARG A 105 13.81 -13.44 -7.15
C ARG A 105 12.33 -13.46 -7.54
N GLU A 106 11.89 -14.56 -8.16
CA GLU A 106 10.47 -14.76 -8.48
C GLU A 106 9.55 -14.70 -7.26
N TYR A 107 10.08 -15.02 -6.07
CA TYR A 107 9.36 -14.94 -4.80
C TYR A 107 10.23 -14.39 -3.68
N SER A 108 9.77 -13.31 -3.07
CA SER A 108 10.27 -12.81 -1.78
C SER A 108 9.13 -12.13 -1.03
N ASN A 109 9.24 -12.05 0.31
CA ASN A 109 8.33 -11.21 1.10
C ASN A 109 8.40 -9.73 0.67
N PHE A 110 9.50 -9.34 0.04
CA PHE A 110 9.69 -7.99 -0.46
C PHE A 110 8.89 -7.70 -1.72
N ALA A 111 8.75 -8.70 -2.61
CA ALA A 111 7.89 -8.60 -3.77
C ALA A 111 6.43 -8.29 -3.36
N TYR A 112 5.97 -8.81 -2.22
CA TYR A 112 4.67 -8.44 -1.63
C TYR A 112 4.64 -6.98 -1.18
N PHE A 113 5.66 -6.52 -0.46
CA PHE A 113 5.77 -5.13 -0.02
C PHE A 113 5.82 -4.13 -1.18
N ALA A 114 6.48 -4.48 -2.28
CA ALA A 114 6.45 -3.70 -3.52
C ALA A 114 5.00 -3.56 -4.06
N GLN A 115 4.20 -4.64 -4.01
CA GLN A 115 2.78 -4.56 -4.38
C GLN A 115 1.97 -3.68 -3.41
N LYS A 116 2.24 -3.73 -2.10
CA LYS A 116 1.63 -2.81 -1.12
C LYS A 116 1.95 -1.34 -1.44
N CYS A 117 3.19 -1.04 -1.83
CA CYS A 117 3.57 0.32 -2.22
C CYS A 117 2.81 0.79 -3.46
N LYS A 118 2.68 -0.06 -4.48
CA LYS A 118 1.87 0.23 -5.68
C LYS A 118 0.39 0.45 -5.33
N LEU A 119 -0.18 -0.41 -4.48
CA LEU A 119 -1.55 -0.27 -4.01
C LEU A 119 -1.75 1.06 -3.27
N ALA A 120 -0.81 1.48 -2.42
CA ALA A 120 -0.87 2.79 -1.77
C ALA A 120 -0.90 3.95 -2.78
N GLN A 121 -0.12 3.85 -3.87
CA GLN A 121 -0.17 4.85 -4.95
C GLN A 121 -1.51 4.87 -5.69
N LEU A 122 -2.17 3.71 -5.88
CA LEU A 122 -3.50 3.61 -6.48
C LEU A 122 -4.58 4.26 -5.59
N ILE A 123 -4.64 3.90 -4.30
CA ILE A 123 -5.60 4.46 -3.32
C ILE A 123 -5.53 5.98 -3.32
N LYS A 124 -4.30 6.49 -3.34
CA LYS A 124 -3.99 7.91 -3.33
C LYS A 124 -4.39 8.60 -4.63
N SER A 125 -4.06 8.01 -5.77
CA SER A 125 -4.41 8.55 -7.09
C SER A 125 -5.93 8.70 -7.22
N MET A 126 -6.68 7.68 -6.79
CA MET A 126 -8.14 7.72 -6.66
C MET A 126 -8.57 8.93 -5.83
N LYS A 127 -8.13 9.03 -4.56
CA LYS A 127 -8.51 10.15 -3.67
C LYS A 127 -8.21 11.51 -4.31
N LYS A 128 -7.03 11.69 -4.89
CA LYS A 128 -6.65 12.97 -5.53
C LYS A 128 -7.59 13.36 -6.68
N ARG A 129 -8.05 12.41 -7.50
CA ARG A 129 -8.96 12.71 -8.62
C ARG A 129 -10.39 12.94 -8.11
N THR A 130 -10.86 12.17 -7.14
CA THR A 130 -12.16 12.40 -6.48
C THR A 130 -12.22 13.75 -5.75
N PHE A 131 -11.14 14.20 -5.10
CA PHE A 131 -11.10 15.49 -4.39
C PHE A 131 -10.76 16.69 -5.29
N ARG A 132 -9.99 16.52 -6.39
CA ARG A 132 -9.76 17.60 -7.37
C ARG A 132 -11.03 17.98 -8.13
N GLU A 133 -11.95 17.03 -8.29
CA GLU A 133 -13.30 17.30 -8.77
C GLU A 133 -14.16 18.08 -7.76
N ALA A 134 -13.71 18.39 -6.53
CA ALA A 134 -14.48 19.25 -5.63
C ALA A 134 -14.68 20.70 -6.15
N GLY A 135 -14.02 21.09 -7.24
CA GLY A 135 -14.31 22.31 -8.00
C GLY A 135 -15.33 22.13 -9.14
N SER A 136 -15.65 20.90 -9.53
CA SER A 136 -16.65 20.49 -10.53
C SER A 136 -17.67 19.59 -9.83
N SER A 137 -18.82 20.13 -9.45
CA SER A 137 -19.73 19.57 -8.44
C SER A 137 -20.25 18.13 -8.61
N GLU A 138 -19.87 17.38 -9.65
CA GLU A 138 -20.33 16.02 -9.89
C GLU A 138 -19.17 15.04 -10.16
N PRO A 139 -19.18 13.85 -9.53
CA PRO A 139 -18.22 12.79 -9.82
C PRO A 139 -18.40 12.29 -11.26
N SER A 140 -17.31 12.15 -12.01
CA SER A 140 -17.38 11.64 -13.39
C SER A 140 -17.41 10.10 -13.43
N LEU A 141 -18.45 9.54 -14.04
CA LEU A 141 -18.56 8.08 -14.25
C LEU A 141 -17.42 7.57 -15.15
N GLU A 142 -17.04 8.34 -16.16
CA GLU A 142 -15.93 8.01 -17.06
C GLU A 142 -14.60 7.96 -16.30
N ALA A 143 -14.36 8.90 -15.38
CA ALA A 143 -13.18 8.89 -14.53
C ALA A 143 -13.15 7.66 -13.60
N ALA A 144 -14.31 7.26 -13.05
CA ALA A 144 -14.42 6.04 -12.24
C ALA A 144 -14.10 4.78 -13.05
N MET A 145 -14.62 4.64 -14.27
CA MET A 145 -14.34 3.52 -15.17
C MET A 145 -12.86 3.46 -15.59
N ALA A 146 -12.24 4.60 -15.87
CA ALA A 146 -10.83 4.68 -16.18
C ALA A 146 -9.96 4.17 -15.01
N PHE A 147 -10.29 4.55 -13.77
CA PHE A 147 -9.61 4.02 -12.59
C PHE A 147 -9.84 2.55 -12.33
N GLU A 148 -11.06 2.05 -12.54
CA GLU A 148 -11.33 0.62 -12.45
C GLU A 148 -10.44 -0.16 -13.41
N THR A 149 -10.23 0.37 -14.62
CA THR A 149 -9.30 -0.20 -15.60
C THR A 149 -7.85 -0.18 -15.11
N GLU A 150 -7.40 0.90 -14.47
CA GLU A 150 -6.06 0.96 -13.84
C GLU A 150 -5.91 -0.13 -12.75
N ILE A 151 -6.92 -0.30 -11.89
CA ILE A 151 -6.92 -1.33 -10.83
C ILE A 151 -6.92 -2.74 -11.42
N ALA A 152 -7.75 -3.00 -12.43
CA ALA A 152 -7.83 -4.29 -13.12
C ALA A 152 -6.52 -4.64 -13.83
N THR A 153 -5.88 -3.64 -14.46
CA THR A 153 -4.56 -3.80 -15.09
C THR A 153 -3.52 -4.20 -14.05
N TRP A 154 -3.45 -3.48 -12.93
CA TRP A 154 -2.52 -3.82 -11.85
C TRP A 154 -2.76 -5.24 -11.30
N LEU A 155 -4.02 -5.64 -11.08
CA LEU A 155 -4.36 -7.02 -10.67
C LEU A 155 -3.90 -8.07 -11.69
N SER A 156 -4.02 -7.77 -12.99
CA SER A 156 -3.59 -8.67 -14.07
C SER A 156 -2.06 -8.81 -14.16
N GLU A 157 -1.33 -7.75 -13.81
CA GLU A 157 0.14 -7.67 -13.81
C GLU A 157 0.78 -8.21 -12.54
N LEU A 158 -0.01 -8.54 -11.51
CA LEU A 158 0.51 -9.16 -10.29
C LEU A 158 1.34 -10.41 -10.62
N PRO A 159 2.47 -10.64 -9.94
CA PRO A 159 3.19 -11.90 -10.04
C PRO A 159 2.25 -13.10 -9.79
N ALA A 160 2.43 -14.20 -10.51
CA ALA A 160 1.57 -15.39 -10.40
C ALA A 160 1.41 -15.88 -8.95
N THR A 161 2.46 -15.69 -8.14
CA THR A 161 2.47 -16.01 -6.72
C THR A 161 1.45 -15.22 -5.90
N PHE A 162 1.18 -13.96 -6.26
CA PHE A 162 0.24 -13.07 -5.56
C PHE A 162 -1.15 -12.98 -6.21
N LYS A 163 -1.33 -13.56 -7.41
CA LYS A 163 -2.65 -13.65 -8.04
C LYS A 163 -3.57 -14.51 -7.18
N TYR A 164 -4.77 -13.99 -6.91
CA TYR A 164 -5.82 -14.78 -6.30
C TYR A 164 -6.33 -15.80 -7.31
N LYS A 165 -6.21 -17.08 -6.99
CA LYS A 165 -6.79 -18.16 -7.77
C LYS A 165 -8.14 -18.50 -7.16
N SER A 166 -9.22 -18.09 -7.81
CA SER A 166 -10.53 -18.67 -7.51
C SER A 166 -10.57 -20.06 -8.14
N GLU A 167 -10.93 -21.06 -7.34
CA GLU A 167 -11.12 -22.48 -7.69
C GLU A 167 -9.87 -23.39 -7.61
N GLY A 168 -10.03 -24.50 -6.88
CA GLY A 168 -9.01 -25.51 -6.56
C GLY A 168 -8.65 -25.54 -5.07
N SER A 169 -9.53 -26.08 -4.22
CA SER A 169 -9.35 -26.17 -2.76
C SER A 169 -7.99 -26.76 -2.34
N ALA A 170 -7.40 -27.63 -3.16
CA ALA A 170 -6.10 -28.24 -2.91
C ALA A 170 -4.92 -27.24 -2.97
N ASP A 171 -4.92 -26.28 -3.90
CA ASP A 171 -3.80 -25.35 -4.11
C ASP A 171 -3.73 -24.28 -3.00
N LEU A 172 -4.90 -23.90 -2.47
CA LEU A 172 -5.01 -23.01 -1.31
C LEU A 172 -4.60 -23.72 -0.01
N LEU A 173 -5.06 -24.96 0.22
CA LEU A 173 -4.71 -25.72 1.42
C LEU A 173 -3.20 -26.04 1.52
N ASN A 174 -2.52 -26.14 0.38
CA ASN A 174 -1.08 -26.43 0.31
C ASN A 174 -0.19 -25.18 0.35
N SER A 175 -0.76 -23.98 0.24
CA SER A 175 0.00 -22.72 0.28
C SER A 175 0.27 -22.29 1.73
N PRO A 176 1.41 -21.65 2.03
CA PRO A 176 1.64 -21.06 3.35
C PRO A 176 0.55 -20.07 3.74
N HIS A 177 0.04 -20.13 4.98
CA HIS A 177 -1.05 -19.25 5.45
C HIS A 177 -0.76 -17.75 5.23
N ALA A 178 0.50 -17.33 5.39
CA ALA A 178 0.92 -15.96 5.13
C ALA A 178 0.70 -15.55 3.66
N LEU A 179 1.01 -16.44 2.72
CA LEU A 179 0.83 -16.17 1.29
C LEU A 179 -0.64 -16.09 0.89
N ILE A 180 -1.48 -16.95 1.48
CA ILE A 180 -2.95 -16.88 1.30
C ILE A 180 -3.45 -15.53 1.81
N ALA A 181 -3.02 -15.10 3.00
CA ALA A 181 -3.41 -13.81 3.57
C ALA A 181 -2.97 -12.64 2.66
N GLN A 182 -1.76 -12.67 2.12
CA GLN A 182 -1.25 -11.65 1.19
C GLN A 182 -2.11 -11.57 -0.09
N ARG A 183 -2.43 -12.72 -0.72
CA ARG A 183 -3.31 -12.78 -1.90
C ARG A 183 -4.68 -12.18 -1.60
N CYS A 184 -5.28 -12.58 -0.48
CA CYS A 184 -6.58 -12.09 -0.05
C CYS A 184 -6.54 -10.60 0.26
N GLU A 185 -5.50 -10.10 0.91
CA GLU A 185 -5.34 -8.67 1.23
C GLU A 185 -5.32 -7.82 -0.05
N LEU A 186 -4.48 -8.16 -1.03
CA LEU A 186 -4.37 -7.39 -2.28
C LEU A 186 -5.71 -7.32 -3.04
N VAL A 187 -6.36 -8.47 -3.23
CA VAL A 187 -7.63 -8.53 -3.98
C VAL A 187 -8.78 -7.88 -3.22
N THR A 188 -8.85 -8.08 -1.90
CA THR A 188 -9.91 -7.45 -1.09
C THR A 188 -9.78 -5.94 -1.12
N LEU A 189 -8.56 -5.40 -0.99
CA LEU A 189 -8.33 -3.96 -1.04
C LEU A 189 -8.59 -3.38 -2.44
N ALA A 190 -8.17 -4.07 -3.50
CA ALA A 190 -8.46 -3.65 -4.87
C ALA A 190 -9.97 -3.55 -5.12
N ASN A 191 -10.73 -4.58 -4.76
CA ASN A 191 -12.17 -4.59 -4.92
C ASN A 191 -12.86 -3.54 -4.04
N ALA A 192 -12.37 -3.32 -2.82
CA ALA A 192 -12.86 -2.26 -1.97
C ALA A 192 -12.67 -0.86 -2.60
N LEU A 193 -11.57 -0.63 -3.32
CA LEU A 193 -11.37 0.61 -4.07
C LEU A 193 -12.36 0.76 -5.20
N VAL A 194 -12.61 -0.30 -5.98
CA VAL A 194 -13.64 -0.28 -7.04
C VAL A 194 -15.01 0.08 -6.46
N LEU A 195 -15.40 -0.52 -5.34
CA LEU A 195 -16.66 -0.19 -4.67
C LEU A 195 -16.70 1.29 -4.21
N LYS A 196 -15.59 1.82 -3.72
CA LYS A 196 -15.48 3.23 -3.31
C LYS A 196 -15.61 4.20 -4.49
N LEU A 197 -15.07 3.85 -5.66
CA LEU A 197 -15.20 4.65 -6.89
C LEU A 197 -16.67 4.89 -7.23
N TYR A 198 -17.51 3.86 -7.10
CA TYR A 198 -18.91 3.94 -7.50
C TYR A 198 -19.87 4.38 -6.38
N THR A 199 -19.41 4.42 -5.13
CA THR A 199 -20.23 4.81 -3.97
C THR A 199 -20.98 6.15 -4.15
N PRO A 200 -20.40 7.22 -4.73
CA PRO A 200 -21.10 8.47 -4.95
C PRO A 200 -22.34 8.34 -5.85
N PHE A 201 -22.31 7.47 -6.86
CA PHE A 201 -23.41 7.28 -7.83
C PHE A 201 -24.56 6.42 -7.29
N LEU A 202 -24.30 5.66 -6.23
CA LEU A 202 -25.27 4.75 -5.62
C LEU A 202 -26.11 5.42 -4.52
N LYS A 203 -25.69 6.58 -4.02
CA LYS A 203 -26.47 7.35 -3.03
C LYS A 203 -27.62 8.05 -3.77
N LYS A 204 -28.85 7.61 -3.52
CA LYS A 204 -30.06 8.31 -4.02
C LYS A 204 -30.04 9.76 -3.51
N SER A 205 -30.18 10.69 -4.45
CA SER A 205 -30.50 12.12 -4.23
C SER A 205 -31.83 12.31 -3.53
#